data_AF-A0A553NLC4-F1
#
_entry.id   AF-A0A553NLC4-F1
#
_cell.length_a   1.000
_cell.length_b   1.000
_cell.length_c   1.000
_cell.angle_alpha   90.00
_cell.angle_beta   90.00
_cell.angle_gamma   90.00
#
_symmetry.space_group_name_H-M   'P 1'
#
loop_
_entity.id
_entity.type
_entity.pdbx_description
1 polymer ?
#
loop_
_entity_poly.entity_id
_entity_poly.type
_entity_poly.pdbx_seq_one_letter_code
_entity_poly.pdbx_strand_id
1 'polypeptide(L)' 'PSGKPRVTAAHNTSSTSLYLSWQAPETRTIHGQFLGFKLSYRPRDEPESKAVEVPIENPSAT' A
#
# COMPACT_ATOMS: atom_id res chain seq x y z
N PRO A 1 8.30 6.01 10.69
CA PRO A 1 7.08 5.24 10.98
C PRO A 1 7.36 3.88 11.65
N SER A 2 6.72 3.67 12.81
CA SER A 2 6.72 2.45 13.62
C SER A 2 5.41 1.65 13.52
N GLY A 3 4.33 2.30 13.06
CA GLY A 3 3.05 1.65 12.82
C GLY A 3 2.93 1.09 11.41
N LYS A 4 2.06 0.10 11.25
CA LYS A 4 1.77 -0.58 9.98
C LYS A 4 0.40 -0.14 9.43
N PRO A 5 0.25 0.01 8.10
CA PRO A 5 -1.07 0.20 7.51
C PRO A 5 -1.98 -0.98 7.86
N ARG A 6 -3.27 -0.71 8.09
CA ARG A 6 -4.25 -1.76 8.35
C ARG A 6 -4.99 -2.09 7.06
N VAL A 7 -4.80 -3.29 6.52
CA VAL A 7 -5.56 -3.77 5.37
C VAL A 7 -7.02 -3.98 5.80
N THR A 8 -7.96 -3.38 5.07
CA THR A 8 -9.40 -3.45 5.35
C THR A 8 -10.14 -4.33 4.36
N ALA A 9 -9.65 -4.44 3.12
CA ALA A 9 -10.14 -5.40 2.15
C ALA A 9 -9.04 -5.81 1.18
N ALA A 10 -9.06 -7.06 0.77
CA ALA A 10 -8.22 -7.61 -0.29
C ALA A 10 -8.98 -8.75 -0.96
N HIS A 11 -9.40 -8.58 -2.20
CA HIS A 11 -10.10 -9.63 -2.96
C HIS A 11 -9.93 -9.42 -4.47
N ASN A 12 -10.12 -10.47 -5.24
CA ASN A 12 -10.16 -10.40 -6.70
C ASN A 12 -11.48 -9.80 -7.19
N THR A 13 -11.39 -8.87 -8.12
CA THR A 13 -12.55 -8.35 -8.85
C THR A 13 -12.73 -9.06 -10.19
N SER A 14 -11.65 -9.66 -10.72
CA SER A 14 -11.64 -10.52 -11.91
C SER A 14 -10.45 -11.49 -11.85
N SER A 15 -10.26 -12.32 -12.87
CA SER A 15 -9.08 -13.20 -12.99
C SER A 15 -7.75 -12.44 -13.12
N THR A 16 -7.78 -11.14 -13.44
CA THR A 16 -6.59 -10.30 -13.67
C THR A 16 -6.61 -9.00 -12.87
N SER A 17 -7.52 -8.84 -11.91
CA SER A 17 -7.68 -7.60 -11.15
C SER A 17 -7.97 -7.87 -9.69
N LEU A 18 -7.35 -7.08 -8.82
CA LEU A 18 -7.48 -7.13 -7.37
C LEU A 18 -8.00 -5.78 -6.86
N TYR A 19 -8.94 -5.83 -5.94
CA TYR A 19 -9.34 -4.71 -5.10
C TYR A 19 -8.59 -4.79 -3.78
N LEU A 20 -7.91 -3.70 -3.42
CA LEU A 20 -7.17 -3.57 -2.18
C LEU A 20 -7.57 -2.24 -1.51
N SER A 21 -7.93 -2.30 -0.23
CA SER A 21 -8.19 -1.13 0.59
C SER A 21 -7.48 -1.24 1.93
N TRP A 22 -6.96 -0.12 2.43
CA TRP A 22 -6.23 -0.05 3.68
C TRP A 22 -6.42 1.32 4.35
N GLN A 23 -6.06 1.38 5.63
CA GLN A 23 -6.05 2.59 6.43
C GLN A 23 -4.63 2.94 6.85
N ALA A 24 -4.36 4.25 6.98
CA ALA A 24 -3.09 4.75 7.48
C ALA A 24 -2.81 4.24 8.90
N PRO A 25 -1.52 4.07 9.26
CA PRO A 25 -1.14 3.87 10.65
C PRO A 25 -1.63 5.03 11.52
N GLU A 26 -1.75 4.79 12.83
CA GLU A 26 -2.04 5.87 13.77
C GLU A 26 -0.99 6.99 13.66
N THR A 27 -1.43 8.24 13.67
CA THR A 27 -0.55 9.42 13.47
C THR A 27 0.63 9.44 14.44
N ARG A 28 0.41 9.01 15.69
CA ARG A 28 1.44 8.89 16.73
C ARG A 28 2.56 7.91 16.37
N THR A 29 2.29 6.96 15.49
CA THR A 29 3.24 5.94 15.08
C THR A 29 4.03 6.34 13.83
N ILE A 30 3.64 7.39 13.13
CA ILE A 30 4.29 7.84 11.88
C ILE A 30 5.64 8.53 12.21
N HIS A 31 5.70 9.25 13.33
CA HIS A 31 6.86 10.03 13.79
C HIS A 31 7.29 11.10 12.78
N GLY A 32 6.35 11.94 12.35
CA GLY A 32 6.59 12.99 11.36
C GLY A 32 5.39 13.23 10.45
N GLN A 33 5.61 13.86 9.30
CA GLN A 33 4.57 14.11 8.30
C GLN A 33 4.21 12.83 7.55
N PHE A 34 2.92 12.61 7.33
CA PHE A 34 2.43 11.51 6.51
C PHE A 34 2.40 11.90 5.03
N LEU A 35 3.37 11.40 4.26
CA LEU A 35 3.53 11.71 2.83
C LEU A 35 2.65 10.85 1.92
N GLY A 36 2.27 9.64 2.35
CA GLY A 36 1.49 8.70 1.55
C GLY A 36 1.91 7.25 1.74
N PHE A 37 1.58 6.42 0.76
CA PHE A 37 1.92 5.00 0.71
C PHE A 37 2.78 4.66 -0.51
N LYS A 38 3.48 3.53 -0.44
CA LYS A 38 4.13 2.92 -1.59
C LYS A 38 3.61 1.48 -1.73
N LEU A 39 2.91 1.20 -2.82
CA LEU A 39 2.40 -0.13 -3.13
C LEU A 39 3.44 -0.88 -3.96
N SER A 40 3.77 -2.12 -3.58
CA SER A 40 4.61 -2.99 -4.38
C SER A 40 3.91 -4.30 -4.70
N TYR A 41 3.98 -4.74 -5.95
CA TYR A 41 3.39 -6.01 -6.39
C TYR A 41 4.25 -6.69 -7.44
N ARG A 42 4.15 -8.02 -7.51
CA ARG A 42 4.80 -8.86 -8.52
C ARG A 42 3.97 -10.13 -8.75
N PRO A 43 4.13 -10.81 -9.90
CA PRO A 43 3.56 -12.13 -10.10
C PRO A 43 3.99 -13.10 -8.99
N ARG A 44 3.06 -13.94 -8.56
CA ARG A 44 3.32 -14.93 -7.51
C ARG A 44 4.32 -15.99 -7.98
N ASP A 45 4.17 -16.42 -9.23
CA ASP A 45 4.91 -17.53 -9.83
C ASP A 45 6.30 -17.13 -10.36
N GLU A 46 6.63 -15.84 -10.31
CA GLU A 46 7.93 -15.30 -10.69
C GLU A 46 8.59 -14.58 -9.50
N PRO A 47 9.11 -15.31 -8.50
CA PRO A 47 9.68 -14.71 -7.28
C PRO A 47 10.94 -13.88 -7.52
N GLU A 48 11.66 -14.15 -8.61
CA GLU A 48 12.86 -13.41 -9.01
C GLU A 48 12.55 -12.13 -9.80
N SER A 49 11.29 -11.95 -10.23
CA SER A 49 10.87 -10.73 -10.92
C SER A 49 10.94 -9.51 -10.00
N LYS A 50 11.32 -8.37 -10.56
CA LYS A 50 11.31 -7.10 -9.82
C LYS A 50 9.86 -6.70 -9.52
N ALA A 51 9.61 -6.31 -8.27
CA ALA A 51 8.32 -5.74 -7.91
C ALA A 51 8.11 -4.39 -8.61
N VAL A 52 6.91 -4.21 -9.14
CA VAL A 52 6.45 -2.91 -9.61
C VAL A 52 6.10 -2.09 -8.38
N GLU A 53 6.69 -0.91 -8.26
CA GLU A 53 6.39 0.04 -7.19
C GLU A 53 5.51 1.17 -7.71
N VAL A 54 4.45 1.48 -6.97
CA VAL A 54 3.50 2.56 -7.27
C VAL A 54 3.43 3.51 -6.07
N PRO A 55 3.91 4.76 -6.19
CA PRO A 55 3.74 5.77 -5.15
C PRO A 55 2.27 6.23 -5.11
N ILE A 56 1.73 6.39 -3.91
CA ILE A 56 0.37 6.86 -3.65
C ILE A 56 0.49 8.04 -2.69
N GLU A 57 0.42 9.25 -3.22
CA GLU A 57 0.58 10.47 -2.44
C GLU A 57 -0.63 10.75 -1.56
N ASN A 58 -0.39 11.39 -0.41
CA ASN A 58 -1.45 11.89 0.45
C ASN A 58 -1.97 13.24 -0.09
N PRO A 59 -3.22 13.33 -0.61
CA PRO A 59 -3.75 14.57 -1.17
C PRO A 59 -3.97 15.67 -0.12
N SER A 60 -3.97 15.32 1.18
CA SER A 60 -4.09 16.27 2.28
C SER A 60 -2.75 16.84 2.75
N ALA A 61 -1.64 16.55 2.05
CA ALA A 61 -0.30 17.04 2.40
C ALA A 61 0.03 18.43 1.83
N THR A 62 -0.93 19.13 1.22
CA THR A 62 -0.79 20.50 0.67
C THR A 62 -1.41 21.54 1.58
#